data_AF-A0A7W1W6Z4-F1
#
_entry.id   AF-A0A7W1W6Z4-F1
#
_cell.length_a   1.000
_cell.length_b   1.000
_cell.length_c   1.000
_cell.angle_alpha   90.00
_cell.angle_beta   90.00
_cell.angle_gamma   90.00
#
_symmetry.space_group_name_H-M   'P 1'
#
loop_
_entity.id
_entity.type
_entity.pdbx_description
1 polymer ?
#
loop_
_entity_poly.entity_id
_entity_poly.type
_entity_poly.pdbx_seq_one_letter_code
_entity_poly.pdbx_strand_id
1 'polypeptide(L)'
;AAENLFNKFEGKERRSAEETFAESIAERENFDTPEKVIKLYDLSLSDLQKRYPNIVEFMTALGQEKSAVTARTAKFNGEIDRLRLLYQQGMAEMKGIQPYPDANSTLRFTYGNVRGYSPREAVTYSPFTTLRGMIEKDSGEIPFDVPQKLIDLQRTKDFGRFGVGDTVPVNFLATTDIIGGNSGSPIMNAFGEQVGIVFDGNYEGLGNDLFYNEAVGRTIAVDIRYVLFVTEKFGGAGWILGEMNIKGRTPVKARSAAAE
;
A
#
# COMPACT_ATOMS: atom_id res chain seq x y z
N ALA A 1 -11.36 25.85 21.16
CA ALA A 1 -12.60 25.14 20.82
C ALA A 1 -13.21 24.44 22.05
N ALA A 2 -12.62 23.37 22.58
CA ALA A 2 -13.14 22.65 23.75
C ALA A 2 -13.25 23.53 25.02
N GLU A 3 -12.25 24.38 25.27
CA GLU A 3 -12.28 25.30 26.43
C GLU A 3 -13.48 26.25 26.43
N ASN A 4 -13.99 26.66 25.26
CA ASN A 4 -15.16 27.55 25.20
C ASN A 4 -16.42 26.89 25.77
N LEU A 5 -16.54 25.56 25.63
CA LEU A 5 -17.71 24.81 26.07
C LEU A 5 -17.55 24.22 27.47
N PHE A 6 -16.32 23.86 27.86
CA PHE A 6 -16.07 23.00 29.02
C PHE A 6 -15.20 23.60 30.12
N ASN A 7 -14.66 24.82 29.97
CA ASN A 7 -13.79 25.44 30.99
C ASN A 7 -14.44 25.64 32.36
N LYS A 8 -15.78 25.60 32.43
CA LYS A 8 -16.56 25.72 33.66
C LYS A 8 -16.62 24.43 34.49
N PHE A 9 -16.16 23.32 33.92
CA PHE A 9 -16.13 22.01 34.58
C PHE A 9 -14.68 21.62 34.86
N GLU A 10 -14.46 20.86 35.93
CA GLU A 10 -13.14 20.33 36.28
C GLU A 10 -13.17 18.82 36.54
N GLY A 11 -12.01 18.18 36.43
CA GLY A 11 -11.81 16.78 36.80
C GLY A 11 -12.81 15.80 36.14
N LYS A 12 -13.57 15.08 36.97
CA LYS A 12 -14.55 14.07 36.49
C LYS A 12 -15.74 14.71 35.79
N GLU A 13 -16.20 15.87 36.26
CA GLU A 13 -17.35 16.57 35.68
C GLU A 13 -17.06 17.04 34.27
N ARG A 14 -15.85 17.55 34.04
CA ARG A 14 -15.41 17.93 32.69
C ARG A 14 -15.41 16.76 31.72
N ARG A 15 -14.82 15.63 32.12
CA ARG A 15 -14.79 14.43 31.27
C ARG A 15 -16.18 13.93 30.93
N SER A 16 -17.10 13.93 31.89
CA SER A 16 -18.49 13.54 31.66
C SER A 16 -19.20 14.50 30.70
N ALA A 17 -18.95 15.81 30.80
CA ALA A 17 -19.52 16.80 29.88
C ALA A 17 -18.95 16.67 28.45
N GLU A 18 -17.66 16.39 28.32
CA GLU A 18 -16.99 16.11 27.04
C GLU A 18 -17.52 14.81 26.40
N GLU A 19 -17.70 13.76 27.20
CA GLU A 19 -18.28 12.48 26.78
C GLU A 19 -19.73 12.64 26.30
N THR A 20 -20.59 13.29 27.08
CA THR A 20 -21.98 13.56 26.66
C THR A 20 -22.05 14.42 25.39
N PHE A 21 -21.12 15.36 25.20
CA PHE A 21 -21.03 16.11 23.95
C PHE A 21 -20.59 15.24 22.77
N ALA A 22 -19.61 14.36 22.97
CA ALA A 22 -19.16 13.41 21.95
C ALA A 22 -20.28 12.43 21.56
N GLU A 23 -20.99 11.86 22.54
CA GLU A 23 -22.17 11.01 22.34
C GLU A 23 -23.28 11.76 21.59
N SER A 24 -23.45 13.07 21.86
CA SER A 24 -24.45 13.87 21.15
C SER A 24 -24.18 13.99 19.64
N ILE A 25 -22.93 13.75 19.21
CA ILE A 25 -22.51 13.74 17.81
C ILE A 25 -22.52 12.31 17.27
N ALA A 26 -21.99 11.35 18.04
CA ALA A 26 -21.80 9.97 17.61
C ALA A 26 -23.08 9.12 17.63
N GLU A 27 -23.95 9.33 18.63
CA GLU A 27 -25.07 8.43 18.93
C GLU A 27 -26.44 9.04 18.63
N ARG A 28 -26.50 10.34 18.34
CA ARG A 28 -27.79 10.95 17.96
C ARG A 28 -28.16 10.57 16.53
N GLU A 29 -29.45 10.30 16.35
CA GLU A 29 -30.16 10.03 15.09
C GLU A 29 -30.08 11.18 14.03
N ASN A 30 -29.11 12.08 14.10
CA ASN A 30 -28.95 13.22 13.19
C ASN A 30 -27.76 13.06 12.24
N PHE A 31 -26.78 12.20 12.54
CA PHE A 31 -25.51 12.09 11.79
C PHE A 31 -25.12 10.64 11.47
N ASP A 32 -25.99 9.69 11.79
CA ASP A 32 -25.78 8.24 11.76
C ASP A 32 -26.07 7.59 10.39
N THR A 33 -26.75 8.30 9.47
CA THR A 33 -27.00 7.80 8.10
C THR A 33 -26.61 8.81 7.02
N PRO A 34 -26.22 8.35 5.82
CA PRO A 34 -25.92 9.23 4.69
C PRO A 34 -27.04 10.22 4.37
N GLU A 35 -28.30 9.79 4.40
CA GLU A 35 -29.46 10.64 4.08
C GLU A 35 -29.62 11.79 5.08
N LYS A 36 -29.34 11.53 6.36
CA LYS A 36 -29.41 12.54 7.42
C LYS A 36 -28.27 13.53 7.29
N VAL A 37 -27.05 13.06 7.00
CA VAL A 37 -25.89 13.92 6.74
C VAL A 37 -26.11 14.80 5.51
N ILE A 38 -26.67 14.25 4.42
CA ILE A 38 -26.97 15.01 3.21
C ILE A 38 -27.99 16.12 3.48
N LYS A 39 -29.04 15.85 4.26
CA LYS A 39 -30.05 16.87 4.63
C LYS A 39 -29.48 18.06 5.41
N LEU A 40 -28.29 17.95 5.99
CA LEU A 40 -27.63 19.09 6.65
C LEU A 40 -27.17 20.14 5.64
N TYR A 41 -26.89 19.75 4.40
CA TYR A 41 -26.49 20.69 3.34
C TYR A 41 -27.66 21.56 2.87
N ASP A 42 -28.91 21.16 3.13
CA ASP A 42 -30.10 21.98 2.86
C ASP A 42 -30.32 23.07 3.91
N LEU A 43 -29.64 23.01 5.06
CA LEU A 43 -29.80 23.94 6.17
C LEU A 43 -28.84 25.12 6.03
N SER A 44 -29.34 26.34 6.29
CA SER A 44 -28.45 27.50 6.41
C SER A 44 -27.61 27.42 7.70
N LEU A 45 -26.53 28.19 7.79
CA LEU A 45 -25.75 28.32 9.03
C LEU A 45 -26.64 28.77 10.21
N SER A 46 -27.62 29.63 9.96
CA SER A 46 -28.59 30.04 10.98
C SER A 46 -29.45 28.88 11.46
N ASP A 47 -29.90 28.01 10.55
CA ASP A 47 -30.71 26.84 10.91
C ASP A 47 -29.89 25.82 11.69
N LEU A 48 -28.63 25.62 11.31
CA LEU A 48 -27.67 24.79 12.03
C LEU A 48 -27.37 25.36 13.43
N GLN A 49 -27.19 26.68 13.56
CA GLN A 49 -26.94 27.32 14.86
C GLN A 49 -28.14 27.17 15.80
N LYS A 50 -29.37 27.25 15.28
CA LYS A 50 -30.58 27.04 16.07
C LYS A 50 -30.73 25.58 16.50
N ARG A 51 -30.46 24.64 15.59
CA ARG A 51 -30.67 23.21 15.82
C ARG A 51 -29.54 22.55 16.62
N TYR A 52 -28.32 23.04 16.46
CA TYR A 52 -27.10 22.47 17.03
C TYR A 52 -26.12 23.54 17.56
N PRO A 53 -26.52 24.42 18.48
CA PRO A 53 -25.73 25.59 18.89
C PRO A 53 -24.32 25.24 19.38
N ASN A 54 -24.19 24.22 20.24
CA ASN A 54 -22.89 23.80 20.78
C ASN A 54 -21.98 23.17 19.71
N ILE A 55 -22.54 22.44 18.74
CA ILE A 55 -21.77 21.84 17.64
C ILE A 55 -21.26 22.95 16.71
N VAL A 56 -22.13 23.91 16.35
CA VAL A 56 -21.73 25.03 15.49
C VAL A 56 -20.71 25.93 16.18
N GLU A 57 -20.87 26.20 17.48
CA GLU A 57 -19.87 26.93 18.27
C GLU A 57 -18.51 26.20 18.27
N PHE A 58 -18.52 24.90 18.55
CA PHE A 58 -17.30 24.09 18.55
C PHE A 58 -16.62 24.07 17.18
N MET A 59 -17.37 23.83 16.11
CA MET A 59 -16.85 23.80 14.74
C MET A 59 -16.32 25.17 14.27
N THR A 60 -17.00 26.25 14.65
CA THR A 60 -16.54 27.61 14.35
C THR A 60 -15.21 27.92 15.05
N ALA A 61 -15.11 27.61 16.34
CA ALA A 61 -13.87 27.79 17.10
C ALA A 61 -12.74 26.89 16.56
N LEU A 62 -13.04 25.64 16.19
CA LEU A 62 -12.07 24.73 15.57
C LEU A 62 -11.61 25.25 14.20
N GLY A 63 -12.51 25.82 13.39
CA GLY A 63 -12.19 26.44 12.11
C GLY A 63 -11.24 27.63 12.25
N GLN A 64 -11.43 28.46 13.28
CA GLN A 64 -10.53 29.57 13.59
C GLN A 64 -9.13 29.08 13.97
N GLU A 65 -9.03 28.08 14.85
CA GLU A 65 -7.76 27.46 15.23
C GLU A 65 -7.05 26.84 14.03
N LYS A 66 -7.79 26.09 13.19
CA LYS A 66 -7.25 25.50 11.95
C LYS A 66 -6.74 26.57 11.00
N SER A 67 -7.45 27.69 10.87
CA SER A 67 -7.04 28.81 10.02
C SER A 67 -5.76 29.47 10.55
N ALA A 68 -5.64 29.66 11.86
CA ALA A 68 -4.44 30.20 12.50
C ALA A 68 -3.22 29.26 12.33
N VAL A 69 -3.41 27.95 12.51
CA VAL A 69 -2.37 26.94 12.24
C VAL A 69 -1.96 26.98 10.77
N THR A 70 -2.93 26.99 9.85
CA THR A 70 -2.67 27.01 8.40
C THR A 70 -1.85 28.24 8.01
N ALA A 71 -2.19 29.42 8.52
CA ALA A 71 -1.44 30.65 8.26
C ALA A 71 0.01 30.58 8.77
N ARG A 72 0.23 30.03 9.97
CA ARG A 72 1.58 29.82 10.51
C ARG A 72 2.39 28.85 9.66
N THR A 73 1.80 27.72 9.28
CA THR A 73 2.44 26.72 8.42
C THR A 73 2.76 27.27 7.04
N ALA A 74 1.88 28.07 6.44
CA ALA A 74 2.13 28.71 5.15
C ALA A 74 3.34 29.65 5.19
N LYS A 75 3.46 30.45 6.26
CA LYS A 75 4.63 31.32 6.47
C LYS A 75 5.93 30.50 6.58
N PHE A 76 5.91 29.45 7.42
CA PHE A 76 7.06 28.56 7.58
C PHE A 76 7.47 27.90 6.26
N ASN A 77 6.50 27.38 5.49
CA ASN A 77 6.76 26.73 4.21
C ASN A 77 7.38 27.69 3.17
N GLY A 78 6.89 28.94 3.12
CA GLY A 78 7.45 29.95 2.22
C GLY A 78 8.92 30.31 2.51
N GLU A 79 9.36 30.20 3.77
CA GLU A 79 10.75 30.45 4.17
C GLU A 79 11.62 29.19 4.02
N ILE A 80 11.10 28.01 4.37
CA ILE A 80 11.89 26.77 4.46
C ILE A 80 12.25 26.18 3.09
N ASP A 81 11.45 26.40 2.05
CA ASP A 81 11.66 25.73 0.75
C ASP A 81 12.97 26.15 0.09
N ARG A 82 13.33 27.44 0.16
CA ARG A 82 14.63 27.92 -0.33
C ARG A 82 15.78 27.34 0.51
N LEU A 83 15.61 27.24 1.82
CA LEU A 83 16.64 26.68 2.71
C LEU A 83 16.84 25.18 2.47
N ARG A 84 15.78 24.43 2.20
CA ARG A 84 15.84 23.01 1.82
C ARG A 84 16.63 22.83 0.53
N LEU A 85 16.37 23.64 -0.49
CA LEU A 85 17.14 23.61 -1.74
C LEU A 85 18.64 23.82 -1.50
N LEU A 86 19.00 24.90 -0.78
CA LEU A 86 20.40 25.21 -0.48
C LEU A 86 21.07 24.13 0.36
N TYR A 87 20.33 23.55 1.32
CA TYR A 87 20.82 22.45 2.14
C TYR A 87 21.13 21.20 1.28
N GLN A 88 20.20 20.81 0.39
CA GLN A 88 20.42 19.66 -0.51
C GLN A 88 21.59 19.90 -1.46
N GLN A 89 21.73 21.11 -2.01
CA GLN A 89 22.88 21.49 -2.84
C GLN A 89 24.20 21.37 -2.07
N GLY A 90 24.29 21.96 -0.88
CA GLY A 90 25.50 21.88 -0.06
C GLY A 90 25.85 20.44 0.37
N MET A 91 24.85 19.62 0.69
CA MET A 91 25.04 18.21 1.01
C MET A 91 25.52 17.39 -0.18
N ALA A 92 25.02 17.67 -1.38
CA ALA A 92 25.45 17.03 -2.62
C ALA A 92 26.90 17.39 -2.96
N GLU A 93 27.26 18.68 -2.90
CA GLU A 93 28.63 19.17 -3.12
C GLU A 93 29.62 18.59 -2.12
N MET A 94 29.27 18.62 -0.82
CA MET A 94 30.13 18.09 0.25
C MET A 94 30.39 16.59 0.09
N LYS A 95 29.39 15.81 -0.35
CA LYS A 95 29.52 14.37 -0.56
C LYS A 95 30.05 14.00 -1.95
N GLY A 96 30.12 14.94 -2.89
CA GLY A 96 30.47 14.68 -4.29
C GLY A 96 29.50 13.75 -5.00
N ILE A 97 28.21 13.81 -4.65
CA ILE A 97 27.16 12.94 -5.23
C ILE A 97 26.16 13.76 -6.04
N GLN A 98 25.56 13.12 -7.04
CA GLN A 98 24.37 13.62 -7.71
C GLN A 98 23.14 12.89 -7.13
N PRO A 99 22.35 13.53 -6.25
CA PRO A 99 21.15 12.89 -5.71
C PRO A 99 20.07 12.74 -6.78
N TYR A 100 19.25 11.70 -6.66
CA TYR A 100 17.99 11.64 -7.39
C TYR A 100 16.95 12.52 -6.68
N PRO A 101 16.05 13.20 -7.41
CA PRO A 101 15.04 14.04 -6.80
C PRO A 101 14.03 13.21 -6.00
N ASP A 102 13.50 13.76 -4.91
CA ASP A 102 12.41 13.14 -4.17
C ASP A 102 11.22 12.83 -5.08
N ALA A 103 10.48 11.77 -4.76
CA ALA A 103 9.25 11.43 -5.46
C ALA A 103 8.21 12.55 -5.31
N ASN A 104 7.57 12.91 -6.41
CA ASN A 104 6.58 13.99 -6.47
C ASN A 104 5.41 13.65 -7.39
N SER A 105 4.99 12.38 -7.36
CA SER A 105 3.90 11.84 -8.21
C SER A 105 4.16 11.96 -9.71
N THR A 106 5.43 11.96 -10.12
CA THR A 106 5.85 11.88 -11.53
C THR A 106 6.47 10.51 -11.83
N LEU A 107 6.54 10.15 -13.11
CA LEU A 107 7.16 8.90 -13.54
C LEU A 107 8.64 8.86 -13.16
N ARG A 108 9.08 7.75 -12.56
CA ARG A 108 10.47 7.47 -12.19
C ARG A 108 10.85 6.05 -12.57
N PHE A 109 12.16 5.81 -12.66
CA PHE A 109 12.74 4.48 -12.84
C PHE A 109 13.62 4.17 -11.63
N THR A 110 13.49 2.95 -11.13
CA THR A 110 14.40 2.34 -10.18
C THR A 110 14.84 0.99 -10.76
N TYR A 111 16.04 0.54 -10.41
CA TYR A 111 16.58 -0.71 -10.91
C TYR A 111 17.29 -1.45 -9.79
N GLY A 112 17.40 -2.76 -9.95
CA GLY A 112 17.98 -3.62 -8.93
C GLY A 112 18.00 -5.06 -9.38
N ASN A 113 18.26 -5.96 -8.44
CA ASN A 113 18.33 -7.38 -8.68
C ASN A 113 17.28 -8.12 -7.84
N VAL A 114 16.81 -9.26 -8.35
CA VAL A 114 16.04 -10.19 -7.53
C VAL A 114 16.96 -10.78 -6.46
N ARG A 115 16.69 -10.45 -5.19
CA ARG A 115 17.61 -10.76 -4.08
C ARG A 115 16.86 -10.93 -2.76
N GLY A 116 17.20 -12.00 -2.03
CA GLY A 116 16.80 -12.19 -0.65
C GLY A 116 17.46 -11.20 0.31
N TYR A 117 17.25 -11.36 1.61
CA TYR A 117 17.92 -10.58 2.64
C TYR A 117 17.97 -11.33 3.97
N SER A 118 18.80 -10.82 4.89
CA SER A 118 18.92 -11.37 6.24
C SER A 118 18.56 -10.27 7.25
N PRO A 119 17.40 -10.35 7.92
CA PRO A 119 16.98 -9.32 8.88
C PRO A 119 17.81 -9.34 10.17
N ARG A 120 18.40 -10.50 10.49
CA ARG A 120 19.23 -10.73 11.67
C ARG A 120 20.13 -11.95 11.47
N GLU A 121 21.01 -12.19 12.45
CA GLU A 121 21.89 -13.36 12.50
C GLU A 121 21.11 -14.67 12.32
N ALA A 122 21.71 -15.62 11.58
CA ALA A 122 21.16 -16.94 11.22
C ALA A 122 19.79 -16.98 10.49
N VAL A 123 19.20 -15.84 10.13
CA VAL A 123 17.92 -15.79 9.41
C VAL A 123 18.14 -15.26 8.00
N THR A 124 17.71 -16.02 7.00
CA THR A 124 17.76 -15.60 5.59
C THR A 124 16.40 -15.81 4.95
N TYR A 125 15.88 -14.77 4.31
CA TYR A 125 14.72 -14.86 3.45
C TYR A 125 15.16 -15.00 2.00
N SER A 126 14.73 -16.09 1.37
CA SER A 126 14.97 -16.33 -0.05
C SER A 126 14.20 -15.33 -0.92
N PRO A 127 14.66 -15.07 -2.16
CA PRO A 127 14.01 -14.09 -3.02
C PRO A 127 12.65 -14.52 -3.58
N PHE A 128 12.24 -15.79 -3.48
CA PHE A 128 10.99 -16.28 -4.06
C PHE A 128 10.16 -17.04 -3.02
N THR A 129 8.85 -16.85 -3.08
CA THR A 129 7.85 -17.70 -2.44
C THR A 129 7.12 -18.55 -3.49
N THR A 130 6.37 -19.56 -3.05
CA THR A 130 5.72 -20.52 -3.95
C THR A 130 4.30 -20.83 -3.52
N LEU A 131 3.52 -21.43 -4.42
CA LEU A 131 2.15 -21.88 -4.17
C LEU A 131 2.10 -22.90 -3.03
N ARG A 132 3.12 -23.77 -2.92
CA ARG A 132 3.27 -24.66 -1.77
C ARG A 132 3.37 -23.88 -0.45
N GLY A 133 4.21 -22.86 -0.41
CA GLY A 133 4.36 -22.01 0.78
C GLY A 133 3.11 -21.17 1.11
N MET A 134 2.24 -20.91 0.12
CA MET A 134 0.91 -20.34 0.36
C MET A 134 -0.01 -21.36 1.04
N ILE A 135 -0.04 -22.62 0.57
CA ILE A 135 -0.84 -23.70 1.15
C ILE A 135 -0.35 -24.09 2.55
N GLU A 136 0.95 -24.02 2.82
CA GLU A 136 1.51 -24.23 4.16
C GLU A 136 0.96 -23.23 5.21
N LYS A 137 0.44 -22.07 4.77
CA LYS A 137 -0.15 -21.04 5.63
C LYS A 137 -1.67 -21.16 5.76
N ASP A 138 -2.30 -22.04 5.01
CA ASP A 138 -3.75 -22.19 4.99
C ASP A 138 -4.26 -22.64 6.37
N SER A 139 -5.11 -21.82 6.98
CA SER A 139 -5.85 -22.16 8.21
C SER A 139 -7.33 -22.44 7.94
N GLY A 140 -7.80 -22.24 6.70
CA GLY A 140 -9.21 -22.37 6.34
C GLY A 140 -10.09 -21.21 6.82
N GLU A 141 -9.50 -20.14 7.35
CA GLU A 141 -10.21 -18.96 7.87
C GLU A 141 -9.57 -17.67 7.35
N ILE A 142 -10.38 -16.65 7.08
CA ILE A 142 -9.89 -15.34 6.62
C ILE A 142 -8.86 -14.78 7.62
N PRO A 143 -7.68 -14.28 7.16
CA PRO A 143 -7.28 -14.05 5.77
C PRO A 143 -6.45 -15.19 5.13
N PHE A 144 -6.42 -16.38 5.74
CA PHE A 144 -5.65 -17.55 5.31
C PHE A 144 -6.57 -18.73 4.94
N ASP A 145 -7.48 -18.50 3.99
CA ASP A 145 -8.45 -19.46 3.47
C ASP A 145 -8.20 -19.76 1.97
N VAL A 146 -7.22 -20.62 1.69
CA VAL A 146 -6.81 -20.92 0.31
C VAL A 146 -7.93 -21.64 -0.44
N PRO A 147 -8.37 -21.14 -1.61
CA PRO A 147 -9.40 -21.81 -2.40
C PRO A 147 -9.04 -23.26 -2.77
N GLN A 148 -9.97 -24.18 -2.58
CA GLN A 148 -9.78 -25.62 -2.82
C GLN A 148 -9.20 -25.93 -4.22
N LYS A 149 -9.60 -25.17 -5.25
CA LYS A 149 -9.09 -25.33 -6.61
C LYS A 149 -7.56 -25.10 -6.71
N LEU A 150 -6.99 -24.17 -5.95
CA LEU A 150 -5.53 -23.96 -5.91
C LEU A 150 -4.81 -25.12 -5.21
N ILE A 151 -5.40 -25.65 -4.14
CA ILE A 151 -4.90 -26.85 -3.45
C ILE A 151 -4.88 -28.03 -4.41
N ASP A 152 -5.97 -28.24 -5.15
CA ASP A 152 -6.09 -29.32 -6.13
C ASP A 152 -5.06 -29.17 -7.27
N LEU A 153 -4.87 -27.96 -7.81
CA LEU A 153 -3.85 -27.67 -8.84
C LEU A 153 -2.43 -27.98 -8.35
N GLN A 154 -2.11 -27.66 -7.08
CA GLN A 154 -0.83 -28.02 -6.46
C GLN A 154 -0.70 -29.53 -6.26
N ARG A 155 -1.76 -30.22 -5.83
CA ARG A 155 -1.78 -31.68 -5.62
C ARG A 155 -1.59 -32.44 -6.94
N THR A 156 -2.27 -32.03 -8.01
CA THR A 156 -2.18 -32.67 -9.33
C THR A 156 -1.01 -32.18 -10.16
N LYS A 157 -0.31 -31.13 -9.71
CA LYS A 157 0.77 -30.45 -10.42
C LYS A 157 0.35 -29.91 -11.80
N ASP A 158 -0.91 -29.50 -11.96
CA ASP A 158 -1.42 -28.92 -13.20
C ASP A 158 -1.02 -27.44 -13.35
N PHE A 159 0.27 -27.18 -13.48
CA PHE A 159 0.84 -25.83 -13.57
C PHE A 159 0.98 -25.33 -15.00
N GLY A 160 0.85 -26.22 -16.00
CA GLY A 160 1.16 -25.90 -17.39
C GLY A 160 2.56 -25.30 -17.55
N ARG A 161 2.65 -24.17 -18.26
CA ARG A 161 3.91 -23.47 -18.56
C ARG A 161 4.46 -22.60 -17.42
N PHE A 162 3.71 -22.48 -16.32
CA PHE A 162 4.02 -21.52 -15.25
C PHE A 162 4.80 -22.16 -14.08
N GLY A 163 4.83 -23.50 -14.03
CA GLY A 163 5.51 -24.25 -12.99
C GLY A 163 7.03 -24.18 -13.07
N VAL A 164 7.68 -24.19 -11.91
CA VAL A 164 9.12 -24.34 -11.73
C VAL A 164 9.33 -25.49 -10.75
N GLY A 165 9.83 -26.62 -11.24
CA GLY A 165 9.93 -27.84 -10.43
C GLY A 165 8.55 -28.39 -10.08
N ASP A 166 8.24 -28.49 -8.79
CA ASP A 166 7.00 -29.06 -8.27
C ASP A 166 5.98 -28.02 -7.78
N THR A 167 6.16 -26.74 -8.11
CA THR A 167 5.26 -25.66 -7.67
C THR A 167 5.29 -24.46 -8.63
N VAL A 168 4.48 -23.44 -8.35
CA VAL A 168 4.44 -22.16 -9.08
C VAL A 168 5.03 -21.08 -8.18
N PRO A 169 5.99 -20.26 -8.65
CA PRO A 169 6.47 -19.10 -7.89
C PRO A 169 5.34 -18.10 -7.73
N VAL A 170 5.19 -17.51 -6.53
CA VAL A 170 4.08 -16.60 -6.20
C VAL A 170 4.57 -15.16 -6.16
N ASN A 171 5.41 -14.82 -5.18
CA ASN A 171 5.98 -13.49 -5.03
C ASN A 171 7.51 -13.57 -5.07
N PHE A 172 8.14 -12.42 -5.34
CA PHE A 172 9.57 -12.28 -5.24
C PHE A 172 10.03 -10.95 -4.64
N LEU A 173 11.27 -10.95 -4.16
CA LEU A 173 11.95 -9.80 -3.58
C LEU A 173 12.94 -9.19 -4.57
N ALA A 174 12.96 -7.87 -4.66
CA ALA A 174 13.93 -7.12 -5.47
C ALA A 174 14.54 -5.94 -4.69
N THR A 175 15.77 -5.56 -5.04
CA THR A 175 16.48 -4.40 -4.46
C THR A 175 16.09 -3.08 -5.13
N THR A 176 14.87 -2.98 -5.66
CA THR A 176 14.34 -1.73 -6.17
C THR A 176 13.89 -0.83 -5.03
N ASP A 177 14.09 0.47 -5.20
CA ASP A 177 13.68 1.51 -4.25
C ASP A 177 12.27 2.01 -4.62
N ILE A 178 11.30 1.71 -3.75
CA ILE A 178 9.90 2.04 -3.93
C ILE A 178 9.34 2.70 -2.67
N ILE A 179 8.30 3.51 -2.89
CA ILE A 179 7.49 4.12 -1.83
C ILE A 179 6.01 4.11 -2.22
N GLY A 180 5.17 4.78 -1.43
CA GLY A 180 3.76 4.99 -1.75
C GLY A 180 3.55 5.57 -3.16
N GLY A 181 2.71 4.92 -3.96
CA GLY A 181 2.45 5.26 -5.37
C GLY A 181 3.07 4.30 -6.39
N ASN A 182 3.97 3.40 -5.98
CA ASN A 182 4.53 2.38 -6.87
C ASN A 182 3.66 1.11 -7.02
N SER A 183 2.59 0.93 -6.23
CA SER A 183 1.70 -0.23 -6.35
C SER A 183 1.13 -0.35 -7.77
N GLY A 184 1.24 -1.54 -8.37
CA GLY A 184 0.86 -1.81 -9.76
C GLY A 184 1.98 -1.56 -10.78
N SER A 185 3.15 -1.05 -10.38
CA SER A 185 4.27 -0.82 -11.31
C SER A 185 4.78 -2.13 -11.91
N PRO A 186 5.05 -2.19 -13.23
CA PRO A 186 5.64 -3.36 -13.85
C PRO A 186 7.13 -3.47 -13.46
N ILE A 187 7.57 -4.67 -13.08
CA ILE A 187 9.00 -5.01 -13.03
C ILE A 187 9.36 -5.62 -14.38
N MET A 188 10.38 -5.06 -15.03
CA MET A 188 10.90 -5.55 -16.31
C MET A 188 12.25 -6.23 -16.14
N ASN A 189 12.51 -7.26 -16.94
CA ASN A 189 13.84 -7.85 -17.05
C ASN A 189 14.77 -7.02 -17.97
N ALA A 190 16.00 -7.49 -18.16
CA ALA A 190 17.01 -6.83 -18.99
C ALA A 190 16.62 -6.69 -20.49
N PHE A 191 15.58 -7.40 -20.94
CA PHE A 191 15.05 -7.35 -22.31
C PHE A 191 13.79 -6.47 -22.42
N GLY A 192 13.35 -5.81 -21.34
CA GLY A 192 12.14 -5.01 -21.32
C GLY A 192 10.86 -5.84 -21.23
N GLU A 193 10.94 -7.11 -20.85
CA GLU A 193 9.78 -7.99 -20.70
C GLU A 193 9.29 -7.94 -19.25
N GLN A 194 7.99 -7.83 -19.03
CA GLN A 194 7.41 -7.79 -17.69
C GLN A 194 7.56 -9.15 -16.98
N VAL A 195 8.15 -9.13 -15.79
CA VAL A 195 8.39 -10.31 -14.95
C VAL A 195 7.68 -10.25 -13.60
N GLY A 196 7.13 -9.09 -13.23
CA GLY A 196 6.33 -8.96 -12.02
C GLY A 196 5.53 -7.68 -11.95
N ILE A 197 4.73 -7.59 -10.88
CA ILE A 197 3.94 -6.40 -10.55
C ILE A 197 4.21 -6.06 -9.09
N VAL A 198 4.69 -4.85 -8.84
CA VAL A 198 4.93 -4.34 -7.48
C VAL A 198 3.62 -4.23 -6.73
N PHE A 199 3.58 -4.68 -5.47
CA PHE A 199 2.42 -4.43 -4.62
C PHE A 199 2.78 -3.95 -3.21
N ASP A 200 3.99 -4.22 -2.71
CA ASP A 200 4.37 -3.85 -1.34
C ASP A 200 5.90 -3.74 -1.16
N GLY A 201 6.33 -3.30 0.02
CA GLY A 201 7.71 -3.39 0.53
C GLY A 201 7.78 -4.27 1.77
N ASN A 202 8.99 -4.71 2.15
CA ASN A 202 9.18 -5.43 3.42
C ASN A 202 9.17 -4.48 4.64
N TYR A 203 9.10 -5.07 5.84
CA TYR A 203 9.06 -4.34 7.10
C TYR A 203 10.27 -3.42 7.30
N GLU A 204 11.47 -3.88 6.98
CA GLU A 204 12.70 -3.06 7.07
C GLU A 204 12.72 -1.90 6.07
N GLY A 205 11.85 -1.92 5.05
CA GLY A 205 11.67 -0.86 4.05
C GLY A 205 10.66 0.22 4.43
N LEU A 206 10.02 0.16 5.61
CA LEU A 206 9.03 1.17 6.04
C LEU A 206 9.62 2.59 6.14
N GLY A 207 10.94 2.72 6.27
CA GLY A 207 11.66 3.99 6.32
C GLY A 207 12.14 4.52 4.97
N ASN A 208 11.79 3.89 3.84
CA ASN A 208 12.35 4.25 2.53
C ASN A 208 12.00 5.69 2.10
N ASP A 209 10.90 6.27 2.59
CA ASP A 209 10.56 7.69 2.39
C ASP A 209 11.63 8.66 2.93
N LEU A 210 12.47 8.20 3.86
CA LEU A 210 13.53 8.98 4.49
C LEU A 210 14.93 8.49 4.08
N PHE A 211 15.11 7.17 4.01
CA PHE A 211 16.39 6.55 3.68
C PHE A 211 16.22 5.13 3.17
N TYR A 212 16.75 4.87 1.97
CA TYR A 212 16.82 3.52 1.42
C TYR A 212 18.04 2.76 1.94
N ASN A 213 17.80 1.60 2.57
CA ASN A 213 18.86 0.69 3.01
C ASN A 213 18.94 -0.55 2.11
N GLU A 214 19.88 -0.57 1.16
CA GLU A 214 20.03 -1.67 0.20
C GLU A 214 20.26 -3.05 0.86
N ALA A 215 20.86 -3.10 2.07
CA ALA A 215 21.16 -4.36 2.72
C ALA A 215 19.88 -5.15 3.06
N VAL A 216 18.82 -4.44 3.48
CA VAL A 216 17.59 -5.03 4.03
C VAL A 216 16.30 -4.60 3.32
N GLY A 217 16.27 -3.45 2.68
CA GLY A 217 15.09 -2.92 1.98
C GLY A 217 14.78 -3.72 0.72
N ARG A 218 13.56 -4.23 0.61
CA ARG A 218 13.10 -5.04 -0.53
C ARG A 218 11.73 -4.59 -1.00
N THR A 219 11.61 -4.43 -2.31
CA THR A 219 10.32 -4.45 -2.99
C THR A 219 9.78 -5.87 -2.98
N ILE A 220 8.48 -6.02 -2.75
CA ILE A 220 7.70 -7.24 -2.89
C ILE A 220 6.83 -7.10 -4.14
N ALA A 221 6.99 -8.05 -5.05
CA ALA A 221 6.21 -8.12 -6.28
C ALA A 221 5.61 -9.51 -6.47
N VAL A 222 4.44 -9.56 -7.11
CA VAL A 222 3.89 -10.83 -7.61
C VAL A 222 4.63 -11.23 -8.88
N ASP A 223 5.01 -12.50 -8.98
CA ASP A 223 5.64 -13.08 -10.15
C ASP A 223 4.63 -13.17 -11.31
N ILE A 224 5.02 -12.72 -12.50
CA ILE A 224 4.11 -12.72 -13.64
C ILE A 224 3.61 -14.13 -13.98
N ARG A 225 4.40 -15.18 -13.70
CA ARG A 225 3.98 -16.57 -13.89
C ARG A 225 2.79 -16.92 -13.00
N TYR A 226 2.76 -16.41 -11.77
CA TYR A 226 1.62 -16.63 -10.86
C TYR A 226 0.37 -15.95 -11.37
N VAL A 227 0.49 -14.70 -11.82
CA VAL A 227 -0.63 -13.93 -12.39
C VAL A 227 -1.24 -14.71 -13.57
N LEU A 228 -0.40 -15.10 -14.53
CA LEU A 228 -0.85 -15.85 -15.72
C LEU A 228 -1.38 -17.25 -15.37
N PHE A 229 -0.78 -17.93 -14.38
CA PHE A 229 -1.28 -19.21 -13.85
C PHE A 229 -2.67 -19.07 -13.25
N VAL A 230 -2.89 -18.06 -12.39
CA VAL A 230 -4.20 -17.79 -11.80
C VAL A 230 -5.20 -17.44 -12.89
N THR A 231 -4.84 -16.61 -13.87
CA THR A 231 -5.73 -16.28 -14.99
C THR A 231 -6.13 -17.52 -15.80
N GLU A 232 -5.17 -18.34 -16.23
CA GLU A 232 -5.42 -19.50 -17.11
C GLU A 232 -6.01 -20.70 -16.37
N LYS A 233 -5.35 -21.17 -15.29
CA LYS A 233 -5.68 -22.43 -14.61
C LYS A 233 -6.76 -22.26 -13.55
N PHE A 234 -6.69 -21.20 -12.75
CA PHE A 234 -7.68 -20.95 -11.70
C PHE A 234 -8.93 -20.24 -12.25
N GLY A 235 -8.76 -19.17 -13.02
CA GLY A 235 -9.85 -18.36 -13.57
C GLY A 235 -10.47 -18.92 -14.85
N GLY A 236 -9.80 -19.86 -15.53
CA GLY A 236 -10.25 -20.38 -16.83
C GLY A 236 -10.22 -19.35 -17.96
N ALA A 237 -9.57 -18.20 -17.74
CA ALA A 237 -9.57 -17.04 -18.62
C ALA A 237 -8.38 -17.06 -19.60
N GLY A 238 -8.11 -18.22 -20.20
CA GLY A 238 -6.99 -18.40 -21.14
C GLY A 238 -7.07 -17.52 -22.40
N TRP A 239 -8.25 -17.00 -22.73
CA TRP A 239 -8.43 -16.05 -23.84
C TRP A 239 -7.67 -14.74 -23.62
N ILE A 240 -7.54 -14.26 -22.37
CA ILE A 240 -6.76 -13.06 -22.03
C ILE A 240 -5.29 -13.26 -22.39
N LEU A 241 -4.76 -14.46 -22.16
CA LEU A 241 -3.38 -14.78 -22.54
C LEU A 241 -3.20 -14.82 -24.05
N GLY A 242 -4.26 -15.11 -24.81
CA GLY A 242 -4.27 -15.04 -26.27
C GLY A 242 -4.12 -13.60 -26.81
N GLU A 243 -4.45 -12.59 -26.00
CA GLU A 243 -4.26 -11.17 -26.33
C GLU A 243 -2.82 -10.69 -26.03
N MET A 244 -2.02 -11.49 -25.32
CA MET A 244 -0.68 -11.12 -24.86
C MET A 244 0.44 -11.73 -25.71
N ASN A 245 1.52 -10.98 -25.89
CA ASN A 245 2.76 -11.48 -26.51
C ASN A 245 3.69 -12.07 -25.44
N ILE A 246 3.39 -13.28 -24.97
CA ILE A 246 4.14 -13.93 -23.89
C ILE A 246 5.51 -14.41 -24.40
N LYS A 247 6.58 -13.92 -23.79
CA LYS A 247 7.97 -14.33 -24.06
C LYS A 247 8.43 -15.39 -23.06
N GLY A 248 9.29 -16.31 -23.49
CA GLY A 248 9.80 -17.41 -22.67
C GLY A 248 9.42 -18.81 -23.16
N ARG A 249 10.00 -19.85 -22.55
CA ARG A 249 9.98 -21.25 -23.05
C ARG A 249 8.55 -21.76 -23.29
N THR A 250 8.25 -22.04 -24.56
CA THR A 250 7.20 -22.96 -24.96
C THR A 250 7.42 -24.31 -24.26
N PRO A 251 6.42 -24.88 -23.56
CA PRO A 251 6.51 -26.27 -23.13
C PRO A 251 6.71 -27.14 -24.36
N VAL A 252 7.80 -27.91 -24.39
CA VAL A 252 7.96 -29.01 -25.33
C VAL A 252 6.72 -29.89 -25.16
N LYS A 253 5.91 -30.04 -26.21
CA LYS A 253 4.85 -31.06 -26.25
C LYS A 253 5.47 -32.36 -25.75
N ALA A 254 4.94 -32.93 -24.67
CA ALA A 254 5.28 -34.28 -24.26
C ALA A 254 5.08 -35.16 -25.50
N ARG A 255 6.17 -35.64 -26.10
CA ARG A 255 6.09 -36.69 -27.11
C ARG A 255 5.48 -37.87 -26.38
N SER A 256 4.29 -38.26 -26.80
CA SER A 256 3.74 -39.58 -26.48
C SER A 256 4.83 -40.60 -26.78
N ALA A 257 5.23 -41.38 -25.79
CA ALA A 257 5.90 -42.64 -26.04
C ALA A 257 4.89 -43.53 -26.77
N ALA A 258 4.89 -43.41 -28.11
CA ALA A 258 4.30 -44.41 -28.99
C ALA A 258 5.30 -45.56 -29.05
N ALA A 259 4.75 -46.76 -28.95
CA ALA A 259 5.43 -48.04 -28.98
C ALA A 259 6.38 -48.20 -30.17
N GLU A 260 7.55 -48.77 -29.89
CA GLU A 260 8.17 -49.90 -30.61
C GLU A 260 9.20 -50.55 -29.69
#